data_AF-S3E2P4-F1
#
_entry.id   AF-S3E2P4-F1
#
_cell.length_a   1.000
_cell.length_b   1.000
_cell.length_c   1.000
_cell.angle_alpha   90.00
_cell.angle_beta   90.00
_cell.angle_gamma   90.00
#
_symmetry.space_group_name_H-M   'P 1'
#
loop_
_entity.id
_entity.type
_entity.pdbx_description
1 polymer ?
#
loop_
_entity_poly.entity_id
_entity_poly.type
_entity_poly.pdbx_seq_one_letter_code
_entity_poly.pdbx_strand_id
1 'polypeptide(L)'
;MAYTTQTQLSIIDTGNTPLDVVEPTLETKDRYTFGVELEMAIAGLHPAHADPSPNDPRSVRGVLGTVRKDDFGANDGFEVLQHIAQTLTAAGIPAEAQPHARFAPNWKPQNISAWIVTHDASIQAPQIYTAVDPSSAYYHYHQIELISPVFFYSHSALTAVKTLCKTMSSSFRINVNPSCGLHIHVGKKSSGIPFETTRNLLATLFTYESQIESIHPRSRQKNPLYCPNLRRDSTLRKLYPDRKFFLQPSLSHILKTTDIIDLHDAIAPAHDEFARGAYSIANLYRSTSLSAPTKRTIEFQQHEGSVDPDVVANWARFCVGVVEFADTVASEELGGLLGERIMEREVAIGQVLNELRMPDIAGFYAGIVKQREEERVRSLGGMGMRRVV
;
A
#
# COMPACT_ATOMS: atom_id res chain seq x y z
N MET A 1 -3.08 82.74 13.01
CA MET A 1 -4.35 82.01 12.87
C MET A 1 -4.07 80.87 11.88
N ALA A 2 -3.87 79.59 12.26
CA ALA A 2 -4.33 78.83 13.43
C ALA A 2 -5.87 78.91 13.60
N TYR A 3 -6.67 77.85 13.69
CA TYR A 3 -6.41 76.41 13.90
C TYR A 3 -7.25 75.59 12.86
N THR A 4 -7.34 74.25 12.79
CA THR A 4 -6.93 73.16 13.70
C THR A 4 -6.71 71.86 12.89
N THR A 5 -5.86 70.95 13.37
CA THR A 5 -5.94 69.49 13.10
C THR A 5 -6.33 68.77 14.39
N GLN A 6 -7.30 67.85 14.37
CA GLN A 6 -7.31 66.78 15.37
C GLN A 6 -8.08 65.51 14.96
N THR A 7 -7.44 64.39 15.24
CA THR A 7 -7.87 63.00 15.02
C THR A 7 -8.54 62.44 16.28
N GLN A 8 -9.58 61.62 16.14
CA GLN A 8 -10.05 60.53 17.04
C GLN A 8 -11.31 59.91 16.38
N LEU A 9 -11.65 58.61 16.48
CA LEU A 9 -11.04 57.45 17.12
C LEU A 9 -11.48 56.16 16.37
N SER A 10 -10.73 55.07 16.53
CA SER A 10 -10.90 53.78 15.84
C SER A 10 -12.02 52.90 16.42
N ILE A 11 -12.76 52.16 15.57
CA ILE A 11 -13.38 50.88 15.92
C ILE A 11 -13.10 49.85 14.82
N ILE A 12 -12.74 48.65 15.27
CA ILE A 12 -12.25 47.46 14.57
C ILE A 12 -13.21 47.00 13.44
N ASP A 13 -12.66 46.71 12.26
CA ASP A 13 -13.32 45.93 11.20
C ASP A 13 -12.81 44.47 11.25
N THR A 14 -13.66 43.54 11.65
CA THR A 14 -13.41 42.10 11.52
C THR A 14 -13.89 41.64 10.16
N GLY A 15 -13.03 41.83 9.15
CA GLY A 15 -13.36 41.55 7.75
C GLY A 15 -13.86 40.13 7.52
N ASN A 16 -15.04 40.03 6.90
CA ASN A 16 -15.65 38.78 6.47
C ASN A 16 -16.14 38.92 5.02
N THR A 17 -15.18 39.00 4.08
CA THR A 17 -15.46 38.91 2.64
C THR A 17 -15.76 37.45 2.27
N PRO A 18 -16.81 37.17 1.46
CA PRO A 18 -17.03 35.83 0.94
C PRO A 18 -15.83 35.36 0.13
N LEU A 19 -15.42 34.11 0.32
CA LEU A 19 -14.41 33.47 -0.53
C LEU A 19 -14.92 33.41 -1.97
N ASP A 20 -14.15 33.96 -2.92
CA ASP A 20 -14.44 33.83 -4.34
C ASP A 20 -14.55 32.35 -4.72
N VAL A 21 -15.73 31.97 -5.23
CA VAL A 21 -15.97 30.64 -5.77
C VAL A 21 -15.29 30.55 -7.12
N VAL A 22 -14.04 30.10 -7.12
CA VAL A 22 -13.33 29.72 -8.34
C VAL A 22 -14.03 28.49 -8.93
N GLU A 23 -14.79 28.67 -10.00
CA GLU A 23 -15.31 27.54 -10.78
C GLU A 23 -14.14 26.68 -11.29
N PRO A 24 -14.23 25.33 -11.23
CA PRO A 24 -13.17 24.47 -11.73
C PRO A 24 -13.02 24.64 -13.24
N THR A 25 -11.88 25.17 -13.69
CA THR A 25 -11.57 25.30 -15.12
C THR A 25 -11.49 23.92 -15.79
N LEU A 26 -11.81 23.86 -17.09
CA LEU A 26 -11.88 22.61 -17.87
C LEU A 26 -10.52 21.90 -18.10
N GLU A 27 -9.45 22.30 -17.40
CA GLU A 27 -8.06 21.87 -17.68
C GLU A 27 -7.49 20.81 -16.72
N THR A 28 -8.32 19.89 -16.20
CA THR A 28 -7.83 18.68 -15.48
C THR A 28 -7.30 17.59 -16.43
N LYS A 29 -6.42 17.99 -17.36
CA LYS A 29 -5.63 17.09 -18.19
C LYS A 29 -4.65 16.35 -17.28
N ASP A 30 -4.73 15.02 -17.34
CA ASP A 30 -3.96 14.06 -16.55
C ASP A 30 -4.31 13.94 -15.04
N ARG A 31 -5.40 13.21 -14.75
CA ARG A 31 -5.64 12.69 -13.39
C ARG A 31 -4.93 11.36 -13.24
N TYR A 32 -4.08 11.22 -12.23
CA TYR A 32 -3.61 9.91 -11.79
C TYR A 32 -4.78 9.02 -11.38
N THR A 33 -4.61 7.72 -11.58
CA THR A 33 -5.54 6.68 -11.13
C THR A 33 -4.83 5.79 -10.13
N PHE A 34 -5.56 5.25 -9.15
CA PHE A 34 -5.00 4.26 -8.25
C PHE A 34 -5.96 3.10 -7.96
N GLY A 35 -5.37 1.95 -7.64
CA GLY A 35 -6.05 0.78 -7.09
C GLY A 35 -5.38 0.34 -5.78
N VAL A 36 -6.12 -0.34 -4.92
CA VAL A 36 -5.68 -0.82 -3.61
C VAL A 36 -5.93 -2.32 -3.52
N GLU A 37 -4.93 -3.09 -3.10
CA GLU A 37 -5.08 -4.52 -2.77
C GLU A 37 -4.78 -4.68 -1.26
N LEU A 38 -5.73 -5.24 -0.50
CA LEU A 38 -5.64 -5.43 0.96
C LEU A 38 -5.63 -6.93 1.29
N GLU A 39 -4.52 -7.43 1.82
CA GLU A 39 -4.42 -8.81 2.30
C GLU A 39 -4.72 -8.92 3.80
N MET A 40 -5.51 -9.93 4.18
CA MET A 40 -5.85 -10.21 5.58
C MET A 40 -6.34 -11.64 5.81
N ALA A 41 -6.29 -12.11 7.06
CA ALA A 41 -6.93 -13.34 7.49
C ALA A 41 -8.23 -13.03 8.26
N ILE A 42 -9.36 -13.63 7.88
CA ILE A 42 -10.67 -13.40 8.51
C ILE A 42 -11.14 -14.65 9.27
N ALA A 43 -11.52 -14.50 10.53
CA ALA A 43 -11.97 -15.59 11.39
C ALA A 43 -13.43 -16.00 11.13
N GLY A 44 -13.65 -17.28 10.84
CA GLY A 44 -14.95 -17.97 10.92
C GLY A 44 -15.00 -18.98 12.08
N LEU A 45 -16.19 -19.22 12.63
CA LEU A 45 -16.40 -20.10 13.78
C LEU A 45 -17.60 -21.03 13.61
N HIS A 46 -17.36 -22.34 13.76
CA HIS A 46 -18.36 -23.38 13.50
C HIS A 46 -19.64 -23.17 14.33
N PRO A 47 -20.86 -23.19 13.75
CA PRO A 47 -22.10 -22.85 14.46
C PRO A 47 -22.33 -23.64 15.76
N ALA A 48 -21.84 -24.88 15.85
CA ALA A 48 -21.96 -25.70 17.05
C ALA A 48 -20.97 -25.33 18.18
N HIS A 49 -19.95 -24.50 17.92
CA HIS A 49 -18.93 -24.11 18.90
C HIS A 49 -19.31 -22.79 19.57
N ALA A 50 -19.13 -22.71 20.89
CA ALA A 50 -19.22 -21.46 21.64
C ALA A 50 -18.17 -20.45 21.14
N ASP A 51 -18.43 -19.15 21.31
CA ASP A 51 -17.49 -18.11 20.89
C ASP A 51 -16.34 -17.97 21.91
N PRO A 52 -15.06 -18.13 21.52
CA PRO A 52 -13.92 -17.90 22.41
C PRO A 52 -13.75 -16.42 22.83
N SER A 53 -14.40 -15.49 22.14
CA SER A 53 -14.31 -14.05 22.41
C SER A 53 -15.71 -13.40 22.35
N PRO A 54 -16.65 -13.81 23.22
CA PRO A 54 -18.08 -13.50 23.09
C PRO A 54 -18.42 -12.01 23.28
N ASN A 55 -17.50 -11.23 23.84
CA ASN A 55 -17.65 -9.77 24.02
C ASN A 55 -17.20 -8.95 22.79
N ASP A 56 -16.63 -9.60 21.77
CA ASP A 56 -16.26 -8.95 20.51
C ASP A 56 -17.48 -8.98 19.57
N PRO A 57 -18.11 -7.82 19.25
CA PRO A 57 -19.36 -7.76 18.51
C PRO A 57 -19.21 -8.10 17.01
N ARG A 58 -17.97 -8.24 16.52
CA ARG A 58 -17.68 -8.48 15.10
C ARG A 58 -17.98 -9.92 14.71
N SER A 59 -18.50 -10.11 13.50
CA SER A 59 -18.97 -11.42 13.05
C SER A 59 -17.84 -12.44 12.88
N VAL A 60 -18.14 -13.65 13.33
CA VAL A 60 -17.45 -14.91 12.99
C VAL A 60 -18.45 -15.96 12.49
N ARG A 61 -19.72 -15.58 12.28
CA ARG A 61 -20.84 -16.48 11.90
C ARG A 61 -21.30 -16.13 10.49
N GLY A 62 -21.63 -17.14 9.67
CA GLY A 62 -21.81 -16.96 8.22
C GLY A 62 -20.49 -16.79 7.44
N VAL A 63 -19.36 -16.63 8.15
CA VAL A 63 -17.99 -16.60 7.60
C VAL A 63 -17.46 -18.01 7.32
N LEU A 64 -18.11 -19.07 7.80
CA LEU A 64 -17.85 -20.42 7.34
C LEU A 64 -18.88 -20.81 6.29
N GLY A 65 -18.40 -21.34 5.17
CA GLY A 65 -19.26 -22.05 4.25
C GLY A 65 -19.81 -23.35 4.85
N THR A 66 -20.66 -24.03 4.11
CA THR A 66 -21.27 -25.32 4.45
C THR A 66 -20.27 -26.49 4.37
N VAL A 67 -19.20 -26.42 5.18
CA VAL A 67 -18.11 -27.41 5.24
C VAL A 67 -18.65 -28.80 5.59
N ARG A 68 -18.78 -29.66 4.58
CA ARG A 68 -18.81 -31.11 4.78
C ARG A 68 -17.40 -31.56 5.19
N LYS A 69 -17.31 -32.55 6.08
CA LYS A 69 -16.03 -33.04 6.65
C LYS A 69 -15.12 -33.74 5.62
N ASP A 70 -15.66 -33.96 4.42
CA ASP A 70 -15.23 -34.93 3.43
C ASP A 70 -14.40 -34.26 2.32
N ASP A 71 -14.63 -32.96 2.07
CA ASP A 71 -14.21 -32.24 0.86
C ASP A 71 -13.06 -31.23 1.12
N PHE A 72 -11.95 -31.67 1.73
CA PHE A 72 -10.68 -30.92 1.76
C PHE A 72 -10.01 -30.88 0.36
N GLY A 73 -10.77 -30.41 -0.63
CA GLY A 73 -10.62 -30.79 -2.03
C GLY A 73 -11.29 -29.81 -3.00
N ALA A 74 -10.96 -28.53 -2.87
CA ALA A 74 -11.10 -27.51 -3.91
C ALA A 74 -12.50 -26.95 -4.24
N ASN A 75 -13.53 -27.15 -3.41
CA ASN A 75 -14.79 -26.38 -3.46
C ASN A 75 -14.90 -25.33 -2.33
N ASP A 76 -13.75 -25.06 -1.70
CA ASP A 76 -13.63 -24.49 -0.35
C ASP A 76 -13.54 -22.95 -0.39
N GLY A 77 -14.18 -22.28 0.57
CA GLY A 77 -14.05 -20.82 0.78
C GLY A 77 -14.96 -19.87 -0.02
N PHE A 78 -15.56 -20.27 -1.16
CA PHE A 78 -16.33 -19.29 -1.99
C PHE A 78 -17.54 -18.67 -1.29
N GLU A 79 -18.27 -19.43 -0.45
CA GLU A 79 -19.38 -18.90 0.36
C GLU A 79 -18.91 -17.79 1.32
N VAL A 80 -17.65 -17.83 1.77
CA VAL A 80 -17.02 -16.81 2.63
C VAL A 80 -16.80 -15.53 1.83
N LEU A 81 -16.26 -15.63 0.62
CA LEU A 81 -16.10 -14.51 -0.30
C LEU A 81 -17.46 -13.87 -0.62
N GLN A 82 -18.50 -14.68 -0.85
CA GLN A 82 -19.86 -14.22 -1.05
C GLN A 82 -20.42 -13.48 0.18
N HIS A 83 -20.23 -14.00 1.40
CA HIS A 83 -20.70 -13.36 2.62
C HIS A 83 -20.03 -11.99 2.87
N ILE A 84 -18.73 -11.88 2.60
CA ILE A 84 -17.99 -10.60 2.66
C ILE A 84 -18.52 -9.62 1.61
N ALA A 85 -18.67 -10.05 0.35
CA ALA A 85 -19.19 -9.22 -0.74
C ALA A 85 -20.64 -8.74 -0.46
N GLN A 86 -21.49 -9.60 0.10
CA GLN A 86 -22.85 -9.26 0.54
C GLN A 86 -22.84 -8.23 1.68
N THR A 87 -21.95 -8.39 2.66
CA THR A 87 -21.82 -7.47 3.80
C THR A 87 -21.36 -6.08 3.35
N LEU A 88 -20.37 -6.02 2.45
CA LEU A 88 -19.93 -4.77 1.82
C LEU A 88 -21.07 -4.12 1.01
N THR A 89 -21.78 -4.91 0.19
CA THR A 89 -22.90 -4.42 -0.64
C THR A 89 -24.06 -3.90 0.22
N ALA A 90 -24.39 -4.57 1.34
CA ALA A 90 -25.38 -4.12 2.30
C ALA A 90 -24.97 -2.82 3.01
N ALA A 91 -23.67 -2.56 3.16
CA ALA A 91 -23.12 -1.29 3.64
C ALA A 91 -23.00 -0.20 2.54
N GLY A 92 -23.54 -0.45 1.34
CA GLY A 92 -23.49 0.50 0.21
C GLY A 92 -22.16 0.52 -0.55
N ILE A 93 -21.27 -0.45 -0.31
CA ILE A 93 -19.99 -0.60 -1.03
C ILE A 93 -20.15 -1.73 -2.05
N PRO A 94 -20.22 -1.45 -3.36
CA PRO A 94 -20.36 -2.52 -4.35
C PRO A 94 -19.19 -3.50 -4.27
N ALA A 95 -19.48 -4.79 -4.17
CA ALA A 95 -18.48 -5.84 -4.08
C ALA A 95 -18.94 -7.14 -4.77
N GLU A 96 -18.00 -7.86 -5.36
CA GLU A 96 -18.23 -9.15 -6.02
C GLU A 96 -17.23 -10.19 -5.52
N ALA A 97 -17.71 -11.41 -5.26
CA ALA A 97 -16.89 -12.55 -4.88
C ALA A 97 -16.28 -13.19 -6.13
N GLN A 98 -14.96 -13.35 -6.17
CA GLN A 98 -14.28 -14.05 -7.26
C GLN A 98 -14.39 -15.58 -7.06
N PRO A 99 -15.03 -16.33 -7.96
CA PRO A 99 -15.03 -17.78 -7.92
C PRO A 99 -13.65 -18.34 -8.27
N HIS A 100 -13.31 -19.49 -7.69
CA HIS A 100 -12.05 -20.17 -7.97
C HIS A 100 -11.92 -20.51 -9.48
N ALA A 101 -10.76 -20.21 -10.07
CA ALA A 101 -10.55 -20.29 -11.52
C ALA A 101 -10.80 -21.67 -12.14
N ARG A 102 -10.71 -22.76 -11.36
CA ARG A 102 -11.10 -24.12 -11.78
C ARG A 102 -12.55 -24.21 -12.26
N PHE A 103 -13.48 -23.46 -11.65
CA PHE A 103 -14.91 -23.54 -11.94
C PHE A 103 -15.38 -22.45 -12.91
N ALA A 104 -14.74 -21.28 -12.87
CA ALA A 104 -15.08 -20.15 -13.73
C ALA A 104 -13.81 -19.46 -14.26
N PRO A 105 -13.03 -20.12 -15.15
CA PRO A 105 -11.73 -19.62 -15.62
C PRO A 105 -11.82 -18.32 -16.43
N ASN A 106 -13.00 -18.00 -16.95
CA ASN A 106 -13.28 -16.78 -17.71
C ASN A 106 -14.10 -15.76 -16.90
N TRP A 107 -14.20 -15.92 -15.57
CA TRP A 107 -14.94 -14.98 -14.73
C TRP A 107 -14.35 -13.58 -14.81
N LYS A 108 -15.24 -12.59 -14.85
CA LYS A 108 -14.93 -11.16 -14.78
C LYS A 108 -16.00 -10.48 -13.93
N PRO A 109 -15.66 -9.42 -13.17
CA PRO A 109 -16.64 -8.65 -12.45
C PRO A 109 -17.66 -8.05 -13.41
N GLN A 110 -18.93 -8.05 -13.00
CA GLN A 110 -20.03 -7.48 -13.79
C GLN A 110 -20.12 -5.96 -13.59
N ASN A 111 -19.75 -5.48 -12.41
CA ASN A 111 -19.69 -4.08 -12.04
C ASN A 111 -18.23 -3.60 -11.95
N ILE A 112 -17.83 -2.74 -12.89
CA ILE A 112 -16.48 -2.15 -12.92
C ILE A 112 -16.14 -1.26 -11.71
N SER A 113 -17.14 -0.90 -10.90
CA SER A 113 -17.01 -0.14 -9.66
C SER A 113 -17.06 -1.02 -8.40
N ALA A 114 -17.07 -2.36 -8.55
CA ALA A 114 -17.06 -3.28 -7.42
C ALA A 114 -15.64 -3.54 -6.89
N TRP A 115 -15.53 -3.70 -5.58
CA TRP A 115 -14.40 -4.37 -4.94
C TRP A 115 -14.47 -5.86 -5.21
N ILE A 116 -13.34 -6.47 -5.54
CA ILE A 116 -13.25 -7.92 -5.74
C ILE A 116 -12.81 -8.56 -4.43
N VAL A 117 -13.59 -9.51 -3.94
CA VAL A 117 -13.26 -10.33 -2.77
C VAL A 117 -12.71 -11.65 -3.28
N THR A 118 -11.44 -11.96 -2.99
CA THR A 118 -10.77 -13.15 -3.50
C THR A 118 -9.91 -13.83 -2.42
N HIS A 119 -9.32 -14.97 -2.77
CA HIS A 119 -8.39 -15.72 -1.91
C HIS A 119 -6.95 -15.48 -2.34
N ASP A 120 -6.09 -15.12 -1.39
CA ASP A 120 -4.64 -15.16 -1.57
C ASP A 120 -4.01 -16.27 -0.72
N ALA A 121 -3.44 -17.28 -1.39
CA ALA A 121 -2.76 -18.40 -0.75
C ALA A 121 -1.41 -18.01 -0.10
N SER A 122 -0.88 -16.81 -0.36
CA SER A 122 0.40 -16.34 0.23
C SER A 122 0.27 -16.02 1.73
N ILE A 123 -0.91 -15.61 2.17
CA ILE A 123 -1.20 -15.19 3.55
C ILE A 123 -1.04 -16.38 4.50
N GLN A 124 -0.12 -16.29 5.45
CA GLN A 124 0.03 -17.27 6.53
C GLN A 124 -1.06 -17.04 7.57
N ALA A 125 -2.21 -17.69 7.38
CA ALA A 125 -3.30 -17.69 8.34
C ALA A 125 -2.81 -18.16 9.74
N PRO A 126 -3.27 -17.53 10.84
CA PRO A 126 -2.88 -17.93 12.19
C PRO A 126 -3.12 -19.42 12.45
N GLN A 127 -2.04 -20.19 12.56
CA GLN A 127 -2.14 -21.60 12.94
C GLN A 127 -2.59 -21.70 14.39
N ILE A 128 -3.75 -22.32 14.59
CA ILE A 128 -4.15 -22.78 15.91
C ILE A 128 -3.48 -24.12 16.11
N TYR A 129 -2.49 -24.16 17.01
CA TYR A 129 -1.85 -25.40 17.44
C TYR A 129 -2.94 -26.40 17.80
N THR A 130 -2.89 -27.55 17.12
CA THR A 130 -3.96 -28.55 17.08
C THR A 130 -4.59 -28.77 18.45
N ALA A 131 -5.86 -28.38 18.59
CA ALA A 131 -6.66 -28.87 19.70
C ALA A 131 -6.67 -30.39 19.63
N VAL A 132 -6.24 -31.04 20.72
CA VAL A 132 -6.22 -32.52 20.84
C VAL A 132 -7.65 -33.09 20.85
N ASP A 133 -8.66 -32.22 20.96
CA ASP A 133 -10.08 -32.54 20.94
C ASP A 133 -10.81 -31.73 19.83
N PRO A 134 -11.47 -32.38 18.86
CA PRO A 134 -12.35 -31.76 17.86
C PRO A 134 -13.52 -30.93 18.43
N SER A 135 -13.86 -31.05 19.72
CA SER A 135 -14.90 -30.26 20.39
C SER A 135 -14.46 -28.84 20.78
N SER A 136 -13.16 -28.56 20.73
CA SER A 136 -12.62 -27.25 21.15
C SER A 136 -13.07 -26.12 20.22
N ALA A 137 -13.54 -25.03 20.80
CA ALA A 137 -13.91 -23.84 20.04
C ALA A 137 -12.67 -23.11 19.51
N TYR A 138 -12.45 -23.15 18.19
CA TYR A 138 -11.36 -22.46 17.53
C TYR A 138 -11.82 -21.75 16.25
N TYR A 139 -11.14 -20.66 15.89
CA TYR A 139 -11.41 -19.93 14.65
C TYR A 139 -10.72 -20.59 13.45
N HIS A 140 -11.45 -20.80 12.37
CA HIS A 140 -10.84 -21.08 11.07
C HIS A 140 -10.55 -19.74 10.40
N TYR A 141 -9.30 -19.47 10.07
CA TYR A 141 -8.90 -18.22 9.43
C TYR A 141 -8.86 -18.40 7.92
N HIS A 142 -9.71 -17.66 7.20
CA HIS A 142 -9.72 -17.61 5.74
C HIS A 142 -8.75 -16.55 5.25
N GLN A 143 -7.95 -16.91 4.25
CA GLN A 143 -7.00 -16.01 3.60
C GLN A 143 -7.75 -15.17 2.56
N ILE A 144 -7.81 -13.85 2.72
CA ILE A 144 -8.64 -12.94 1.93
C ILE A 144 -7.80 -11.81 1.36
N GLU A 145 -8.00 -11.53 0.08
CA GLU A 145 -7.54 -10.32 -0.59
C GLU A 145 -8.76 -9.50 -1.03
N LEU A 146 -8.72 -8.18 -0.81
CA LEU A 146 -9.69 -7.22 -1.33
C LEU A 146 -9.02 -6.32 -2.38
N ILE A 147 -9.44 -6.44 -3.64
CA ILE A 147 -8.92 -5.65 -4.76
C ILE A 147 -9.92 -4.54 -5.09
N SER A 148 -9.47 -3.29 -5.14
CA SER A 148 -10.35 -2.15 -5.43
C SER A 148 -10.72 -2.03 -6.91
N PRO A 149 -11.85 -1.39 -7.25
CA PRO A 149 -12.02 -0.82 -8.58
C PRO A 149 -10.95 0.26 -8.84
N VAL A 150 -10.72 0.63 -10.10
CA VAL A 150 -9.78 1.70 -10.44
C VAL A 150 -10.39 3.06 -10.10
N PHE A 151 -9.79 3.78 -9.14
CA PHE A 151 -10.21 5.12 -8.76
C PHE A 151 -9.44 6.19 -9.53
N PHE A 152 -10.09 7.33 -9.81
CA PHE A 152 -9.37 8.58 -10.03
C PHE A 152 -8.89 9.13 -8.68
N TYR A 153 -7.61 9.48 -8.60
CA TYR A 153 -7.05 10.03 -7.37
C TYR A 153 -7.78 11.32 -6.97
N SER A 154 -8.34 11.30 -5.76
CA SER A 154 -9.21 12.36 -5.23
C SER A 154 -9.48 12.13 -3.75
N HIS A 155 -9.88 13.18 -3.04
CA HIS A 155 -10.33 13.06 -1.64
C HIS A 155 -11.49 12.07 -1.48
N SER A 156 -12.46 12.09 -2.41
CA SER A 156 -13.60 11.17 -2.39
C SER A 156 -13.20 9.70 -2.56
N ALA A 157 -12.22 9.41 -3.42
CA ALA A 157 -11.70 8.04 -3.57
C ALA A 157 -10.96 7.56 -2.31
N LEU A 158 -10.13 8.41 -1.70
CA LEU A 158 -9.49 8.09 -0.43
C LEU A 158 -10.52 7.88 0.69
N THR A 159 -11.61 8.65 0.70
CA THR A 159 -12.74 8.45 1.61
C THR A 159 -13.48 7.14 1.35
N ALA A 160 -13.67 6.71 0.10
CA ALA A 160 -14.26 5.41 -0.22
C ALA A 160 -13.40 4.23 0.29
N VAL A 161 -12.08 4.30 0.10
CA VAL A 161 -11.12 3.33 0.67
C VAL A 161 -11.18 3.32 2.20
N LYS A 162 -11.23 4.50 2.84
CA LYS A 162 -11.42 4.61 4.30
C LYS A 162 -12.74 3.98 4.77
N THR A 163 -13.83 4.15 4.02
CA THR A 163 -15.13 3.58 4.35
C THR A 163 -15.07 2.05 4.30
N LEU A 164 -14.47 1.45 3.26
CA LEU A 164 -14.23 0.01 3.21
C LEU A 164 -13.42 -0.49 4.42
N CYS A 165 -12.29 0.17 4.73
CA CYS A 165 -11.44 -0.20 5.87
C CYS A 165 -12.23 -0.21 7.20
N LYS A 166 -13.08 0.80 7.41
CA LYS A 166 -13.99 0.87 8.58
C LYS A 166 -15.04 -0.23 8.55
N THR A 167 -15.74 -0.45 7.43
CA THR A 167 -16.73 -1.51 7.30
C THR A 167 -16.11 -2.87 7.61
N MET A 168 -14.98 -3.22 6.98
CA MET A 168 -14.27 -4.47 7.23
C MET A 168 -13.88 -4.64 8.71
N SER A 169 -13.20 -3.66 9.30
CA SER A 169 -12.74 -3.74 10.70
C SER A 169 -13.87 -3.71 11.75
N SER A 170 -15.05 -3.16 11.40
CA SER A 170 -16.25 -3.18 12.24
C SER A 170 -17.15 -4.42 12.05
N SER A 171 -17.09 -5.07 10.88
CA SER A 171 -17.93 -6.23 10.57
C SER A 171 -17.27 -7.57 10.89
N PHE A 172 -15.94 -7.67 10.78
CA PHE A 172 -15.23 -8.95 10.82
C PHE A 172 -14.09 -8.98 11.84
N ARG A 173 -13.84 -10.16 12.42
CA ARG A 173 -12.63 -10.40 13.23
C ARG A 173 -11.44 -10.67 12.30
N ILE A 174 -10.70 -9.60 12.04
CA ILE A 174 -9.56 -9.58 11.12
C ILE A 174 -8.25 -9.79 11.88
N ASN A 175 -7.41 -10.69 11.37
CA ASN A 175 -6.00 -10.78 11.69
C ASN A 175 -5.18 -10.27 10.50
N VAL A 176 -4.27 -9.34 10.77
CA VAL A 176 -3.24 -8.89 9.82
C VAL A 176 -1.90 -9.23 10.44
N ASN A 177 -1.01 -9.87 9.68
CA ASN A 177 0.24 -10.41 10.19
C ASN A 177 1.38 -10.21 9.17
N PRO A 178 2.65 -10.56 9.48
CA PRO A 178 3.80 -10.29 8.62
C PRO A 178 3.78 -10.86 7.20
N SER A 179 2.90 -11.83 6.90
CA SER A 179 2.69 -12.32 5.53
C SER A 179 1.83 -11.37 4.69
N CYS A 180 0.97 -10.57 5.31
CA CYS A 180 0.01 -9.70 4.62
C CYS A 180 0.69 -8.47 4.01
N GLY A 181 0.30 -8.16 2.77
CA GLY A 181 0.59 -6.95 2.01
C GLY A 181 -0.51 -5.89 2.06
N LEU A 182 -0.06 -4.67 1.76
CA LEU A 182 -0.90 -3.55 1.34
C LEU A 182 -0.28 -3.02 0.04
N HIS A 183 -0.92 -3.30 -1.10
CA HIS A 183 -0.42 -2.89 -2.40
C HIS A 183 -1.18 -1.68 -2.93
N ILE A 184 -0.44 -0.76 -3.56
CA ILE A 184 -1.02 0.35 -4.32
C ILE A 184 -0.57 0.25 -5.75
N HIS A 185 -1.54 0.19 -6.65
CA HIS A 185 -1.33 0.33 -8.09
C HIS A 185 -1.53 1.79 -8.46
N VAL A 186 -0.56 2.43 -9.11
CA VAL A 186 -0.68 3.81 -9.62
C VAL A 186 -0.60 3.80 -11.15
N GLY A 187 -1.53 4.47 -11.81
CA GLY A 187 -1.59 4.61 -13.27
C GLY A 187 -1.91 6.06 -13.68
N LYS A 188 -1.90 6.34 -14.99
CA LYS A 188 -2.15 7.68 -15.53
C LYS A 188 -3.07 7.59 -16.76
N LYS A 189 -4.39 7.61 -16.52
CA LYS A 189 -5.47 7.61 -17.54
C LYS A 189 -5.21 6.61 -18.70
N SER A 190 -5.66 6.91 -19.91
CA SER A 190 -5.47 6.10 -21.11
C SER A 190 -4.07 6.21 -21.72
N SER A 191 -3.32 7.28 -21.42
CA SER A 191 -1.95 7.51 -21.89
C SER A 191 -0.93 6.53 -21.28
N GLY A 192 -1.22 6.02 -20.07
CA GLY A 192 -0.23 5.29 -19.29
C GLY A 192 0.82 6.21 -18.66
N ILE A 193 1.75 5.62 -17.92
CA ILE A 193 2.87 6.33 -17.31
C ILE A 193 4.03 6.35 -18.32
N PRO A 194 4.60 7.52 -18.66
CA PRO A 194 5.75 7.62 -19.55
C PRO A 194 6.98 6.85 -19.04
N PHE A 195 7.85 6.42 -19.97
CA PHE A 195 9.13 5.80 -19.61
C PHE A 195 10.00 6.73 -18.76
N GLU A 196 10.08 8.01 -19.12
CA GLU A 196 10.84 9.02 -18.37
C GLU A 196 10.35 9.16 -16.93
N THR A 197 9.04 9.30 -16.72
CA THR A 197 8.39 9.27 -15.40
C THR A 197 8.75 8.02 -14.61
N THR A 198 8.76 6.85 -15.27
CA THR A 198 9.11 5.56 -14.62
C THR A 198 10.59 5.52 -14.21
N ARG A 199 11.48 6.02 -15.05
CA ARG A 199 12.92 6.14 -14.77
C ARG A 199 13.20 7.13 -13.64
N ASN A 200 12.57 8.30 -13.68
CA ASN A 200 12.66 9.34 -12.67
C ASN A 200 12.15 8.83 -11.31
N LEU A 201 11.05 8.07 -11.31
CA LEU A 201 10.51 7.41 -10.12
C LEU A 201 11.51 6.42 -9.54
N LEU A 202 12.03 5.49 -10.35
CA LEU A 202 12.96 4.47 -9.84
C LEU A 202 14.29 5.05 -9.36
N ALA A 203 14.78 6.12 -10.00
CA ALA A 203 15.93 6.89 -9.51
C ALA A 203 15.62 7.54 -8.13
N THR A 204 14.44 8.13 -7.98
CA THR A 204 13.98 8.76 -6.73
C THR A 204 13.84 7.73 -5.60
N LEU A 205 13.15 6.63 -5.87
CA LEU A 205 12.96 5.54 -4.90
C LEU A 205 14.30 4.91 -4.50
N PHE A 206 15.20 4.65 -5.46
CA PHE A 206 16.56 4.18 -5.18
C PHE A 206 17.36 5.16 -4.31
N THR A 207 17.22 6.47 -4.51
CA THR A 207 17.94 7.51 -3.74
C THR A 207 17.40 7.71 -2.33
N TYR A 208 16.10 7.52 -2.09
CA TYR A 208 15.50 7.68 -0.77
C TYR A 208 15.14 6.36 -0.07
N GLU A 209 15.54 5.21 -0.62
CA GLU A 209 15.12 3.89 -0.12
C GLU A 209 15.38 3.70 1.38
N SER A 210 16.51 4.15 1.91
CA SER A 210 16.81 4.06 3.35
C SER A 210 15.80 4.79 4.24
N GLN A 211 15.29 5.92 3.76
CA GLN A 211 14.29 6.74 4.45
C GLN A 211 12.90 6.15 4.26
N ILE A 212 12.57 5.66 3.06
CA ILE A 212 11.30 5.00 2.76
C ILE A 212 11.18 3.70 3.58
N GLU A 213 12.21 2.85 3.61
CA GLU A 213 12.25 1.63 4.43
C GLU A 213 11.97 1.90 5.91
N SER A 214 12.36 3.06 6.45
CA SER A 214 12.17 3.39 7.87
C SER A 214 10.69 3.45 8.29
N ILE A 215 9.76 3.70 7.34
CA ILE A 215 8.33 3.72 7.61
C ILE A 215 7.72 2.32 7.74
N HIS A 216 8.45 1.28 7.33
CA HIS A 216 8.01 -0.12 7.29
C HIS A 216 8.60 -0.94 8.46
N PRO A 217 7.96 -2.05 8.89
CA PRO A 217 8.49 -2.90 9.95
C PRO A 217 9.70 -3.69 9.45
N ARG A 218 10.48 -4.23 10.40
CA ARG A 218 11.59 -5.15 10.09
C ARG A 218 11.17 -6.40 9.29
N SER A 219 9.93 -6.85 9.44
CA SER A 219 9.38 -7.96 8.67
C SER A 219 9.27 -7.68 7.17
N ARG A 220 9.12 -6.41 6.77
CA ARG A 220 9.14 -6.00 5.35
C ARG A 220 10.56 -5.64 4.89
N GLN A 221 11.29 -4.80 5.63
CA GLN A 221 12.70 -4.42 5.33
C GLN A 221 13.65 -5.62 5.11
N LYS A 222 13.35 -6.76 5.74
CA LYS A 222 14.14 -8.00 5.66
C LYS A 222 13.40 -9.15 4.98
N ASN A 223 12.39 -8.87 4.16
CA ASN A 223 11.71 -9.88 3.37
C ASN A 223 12.43 -10.08 2.02
N PRO A 224 13.18 -11.17 1.80
CA PRO A 224 13.85 -11.39 0.53
C PRO A 224 12.87 -11.78 -0.59
N LEU A 225 11.67 -12.27 -0.27
CA LEU A 225 10.73 -12.80 -1.27
C LEU A 225 9.67 -11.78 -1.70
N TYR A 226 9.09 -11.01 -0.77
CA TYR A 226 7.87 -10.21 -1.03
C TYR A 226 8.03 -8.70 -0.79
N CYS A 227 9.27 -8.20 -0.72
CA CYS A 227 9.64 -6.79 -0.95
C CYS A 227 11.17 -6.61 -0.75
N PRO A 228 12.01 -7.27 -1.56
CA PRO A 228 13.45 -7.11 -1.49
C PRO A 228 13.85 -5.68 -1.87
N ASN A 229 14.97 -5.24 -1.29
CA ASN A 229 15.46 -3.87 -1.28
C ASN A 229 16.29 -3.57 -2.56
N LEU A 230 16.00 -2.47 -3.25
CA LEU A 230 16.65 -2.06 -4.50
C LEU A 230 18.18 -1.92 -4.34
N ARG A 231 18.68 -1.41 -3.22
CA ARG A 231 20.13 -1.22 -2.97
C ARG A 231 20.87 -2.50 -2.57
N ARG A 232 20.16 -3.49 -2.01
CA ARG A 232 20.73 -4.68 -1.38
C ARG A 232 20.55 -5.94 -2.22
N ASP A 233 19.45 -6.03 -2.96
CA ASP A 233 18.95 -7.29 -3.50
C ASP A 233 18.70 -7.26 -5.03
N SER A 234 18.81 -6.09 -5.69
CA SER A 234 18.58 -5.93 -7.14
C SER A 234 19.75 -6.38 -8.03
N THR A 235 19.54 -6.45 -9.35
CA THR A 235 20.62 -6.69 -10.33
C THR A 235 21.72 -5.61 -10.27
N LEU A 236 21.37 -4.34 -10.02
CA LEU A 236 22.37 -3.27 -9.81
C LEU A 236 23.38 -3.64 -8.71
N ARG A 237 22.96 -4.32 -7.63
CA ARG A 237 23.85 -4.81 -6.56
C ARG A 237 24.94 -5.74 -7.07
N LYS A 238 24.63 -6.58 -8.08
CA LYS A 238 25.57 -7.49 -8.73
C LYS A 238 26.48 -6.75 -9.71
N LEU A 239 25.94 -5.80 -10.47
CA LEU A 239 26.69 -5.00 -11.44
C LEU A 239 27.72 -4.09 -10.77
N TYR A 240 27.41 -3.56 -9.58
CA TYR A 240 28.26 -2.64 -8.83
C TYR A 240 28.60 -3.24 -7.44
N PRO A 241 29.50 -4.25 -7.38
CA PRO A 241 29.71 -5.03 -6.16
C PRO A 241 30.43 -4.28 -5.03
N ASP A 242 31.16 -3.18 -5.32
CA ASP A 242 31.80 -2.37 -4.27
C ASP A 242 30.74 -1.57 -3.48
N ARG A 243 30.59 -1.86 -2.19
CA ARG A 243 29.64 -1.18 -1.29
C ARG A 243 29.97 0.30 -1.07
N LYS A 244 31.24 0.70 -1.12
CA LYS A 244 31.68 2.09 -0.87
C LYS A 244 31.29 3.03 -2.01
N PHE A 245 31.30 2.51 -3.24
CA PHE A 245 31.02 3.27 -4.46
C PHE A 245 29.74 2.80 -5.17
N PHE A 246 28.83 2.11 -4.49
CA PHE A 246 27.65 1.50 -5.10
C PHE A 246 26.60 2.51 -5.61
N LEU A 247 26.29 3.53 -4.80
CA LEU A 247 25.10 4.37 -5.01
C LEU A 247 25.18 5.19 -6.31
N GLN A 248 26.30 5.88 -6.55
CA GLN A 248 26.44 6.81 -7.67
C GLN A 248 26.45 6.14 -9.07
N PRO A 249 27.20 5.05 -9.34
CA PRO A 249 27.10 4.36 -10.61
C PRO A 249 25.74 3.68 -10.79
N SER A 250 25.08 3.22 -9.71
CA SER A 250 23.73 2.64 -9.80
C SER A 250 22.68 3.70 -10.13
N LEU A 251 22.71 4.86 -9.48
CA LEU A 251 21.86 6.01 -9.82
C LEU A 251 22.14 6.49 -11.26
N SER A 252 23.41 6.60 -11.64
CA SER A 252 23.78 6.95 -13.01
C SER A 252 23.38 5.88 -14.03
N HIS A 253 23.27 4.60 -13.64
CA HIS A 253 22.76 3.54 -14.52
C HIS A 253 21.28 3.79 -14.78
N ILE A 254 20.46 3.86 -13.73
CA ILE A 254 19.01 4.11 -13.83
C ILE A 254 18.73 5.35 -14.68
N LEU A 255 19.39 6.49 -14.40
CA LEU A 255 19.16 7.74 -15.12
C LEU A 255 19.61 7.70 -16.60
N LYS A 256 20.53 6.80 -16.97
CA LYS A 256 21.01 6.63 -18.36
C LYS A 256 20.25 5.54 -19.13
N THR A 257 19.46 4.71 -18.47
CA THR A 257 18.65 3.69 -19.15
C THR A 257 17.63 4.36 -20.08
N THR A 258 17.46 3.78 -21.27
CA THR A 258 16.56 4.28 -22.33
C THR A 258 15.43 3.31 -22.70
N ASP A 259 15.42 2.11 -22.14
CA ASP A 259 14.41 1.07 -22.39
C ASP A 259 13.76 0.56 -21.09
N ILE A 260 12.48 0.20 -21.17
CA ILE A 260 11.68 -0.23 -20.01
C ILE A 260 12.05 -1.63 -19.50
N ILE A 261 12.53 -2.51 -20.38
CA ILE A 261 12.95 -3.88 -20.05
C ILE A 261 14.32 -3.83 -19.38
N ASP A 262 15.28 -3.09 -19.95
CA ASP A 262 16.58 -2.85 -19.32
C ASP A 262 16.43 -2.22 -17.92
N LEU A 263 15.49 -1.27 -17.79
CA LEU A 263 15.21 -0.61 -16.51
C LEU A 263 14.60 -1.58 -15.48
N HIS A 264 13.67 -2.44 -15.92
CA HIS A 264 13.12 -3.50 -15.09
C HIS A 264 14.22 -4.47 -14.64
N ASP A 265 15.03 -4.97 -15.56
CA ASP A 265 16.02 -6.00 -15.27
C ASP A 265 17.15 -5.48 -14.37
N ALA A 266 17.47 -4.18 -14.45
CA ALA A 266 18.39 -3.50 -13.53
C ALA A 266 17.85 -3.47 -12.07
N ILE A 267 16.57 -3.17 -11.86
CA ILE A 267 15.95 -3.13 -10.53
C ILE A 267 15.45 -4.48 -10.02
N ALA A 268 15.32 -5.48 -10.89
CA ALA A 268 14.75 -6.79 -10.56
C ALA A 268 15.51 -7.48 -9.41
N PRO A 269 14.81 -8.21 -8.51
CA PRO A 269 15.45 -9.03 -7.49
C PRO A 269 16.39 -10.05 -8.13
N ALA A 270 17.61 -10.15 -7.62
CA ALA A 270 18.67 -10.92 -8.29
C ALA A 270 19.07 -12.19 -7.53
N HIS A 271 18.58 -12.42 -6.32
CA HIS A 271 18.89 -13.61 -5.51
C HIS A 271 17.92 -14.77 -5.72
N ASP A 272 16.70 -14.53 -6.25
CA ASP A 272 15.64 -15.54 -6.39
C ASP A 272 14.69 -15.14 -7.54
N GLU A 273 14.31 -16.08 -8.41
CA GLU A 273 13.39 -15.86 -9.55
C GLU A 273 11.91 -15.75 -9.13
N PHE A 274 11.57 -16.29 -7.96
CA PHE A 274 10.23 -16.20 -7.38
C PHE A 274 10.01 -14.93 -6.56
N ALA A 275 11.08 -14.17 -6.26
CA ALA A 275 10.96 -12.91 -5.55
C ALA A 275 10.12 -11.88 -6.33
N ARG A 276 9.45 -11.00 -5.59
CA ARG A 276 8.59 -9.92 -6.06
C ARG A 276 9.10 -8.62 -5.47
N GLY A 277 9.58 -7.73 -6.33
CA GLY A 277 10.24 -6.48 -5.94
C GLY A 277 9.33 -5.56 -5.13
N ALA A 278 9.92 -4.77 -4.21
CA ALA A 278 9.21 -3.72 -3.48
C ALA A 278 8.41 -2.75 -4.39
N TYR A 279 8.87 -2.60 -5.63
CA TYR A 279 8.24 -1.83 -6.70
C TYR A 279 8.26 -2.67 -7.99
N SER A 280 7.11 -2.83 -8.64
CA SER A 280 6.97 -3.59 -9.88
C SER A 280 6.49 -2.70 -11.03
N ILE A 281 7.30 -2.65 -12.10
CA ILE A 281 6.98 -1.97 -13.36
C ILE A 281 6.56 -2.94 -14.47
N ALA A 282 6.51 -4.25 -14.19
CA ALA A 282 6.16 -5.28 -15.18
C ALA A 282 4.80 -5.02 -15.83
N ASN A 283 3.83 -4.53 -15.05
CA ASN A 283 2.48 -4.14 -15.47
C ASN A 283 2.42 -3.03 -16.54
N LEU A 284 3.52 -2.31 -16.81
CA LEU A 284 3.59 -1.28 -17.85
C LEU A 284 3.79 -1.87 -19.26
N TYR A 285 4.50 -3.00 -19.39
CA TYR A 285 4.94 -3.55 -20.69
C TYR A 285 4.68 -5.05 -20.87
N ARG A 286 4.38 -5.80 -19.81
CA ARG A 286 3.92 -7.20 -19.86
C ARG A 286 2.43 -7.26 -19.54
N SER A 287 1.66 -8.06 -20.28
CA SER A 287 0.32 -8.44 -19.82
C SER A 287 0.43 -9.63 -18.88
N THR A 288 -0.25 -9.54 -17.73
CA THR A 288 -0.33 -10.61 -16.74
C THR A 288 -1.37 -11.68 -17.10
N SER A 289 -2.14 -11.49 -18.18
CA SER A 289 -3.06 -12.49 -18.72
C SER A 289 -3.10 -12.45 -20.24
N LEU A 290 -3.14 -13.64 -20.86
CA LEU A 290 -3.30 -13.82 -22.31
C LEU A 290 -4.63 -13.25 -22.85
N SER A 291 -5.60 -12.93 -21.98
CA SER A 291 -6.94 -12.44 -22.33
C SER A 291 -7.34 -11.12 -21.66
N ALA A 292 -6.41 -10.44 -20.99
CA ALA A 292 -6.61 -9.11 -20.40
C ALA A 292 -5.63 -8.08 -20.98
N PRO A 293 -6.01 -6.80 -21.05
CA PRO A 293 -5.07 -5.70 -21.30
C PRO A 293 -4.01 -5.61 -20.19
N THR A 294 -2.86 -5.00 -20.50
CA THR A 294 -1.87 -4.62 -19.49
C THR A 294 -2.50 -3.72 -18.42
N LYS A 295 -2.22 -3.99 -17.12
CA LYS A 295 -2.72 -3.14 -16.01
C LYS A 295 -2.31 -1.66 -16.23
N ARG A 296 -1.16 -1.39 -16.87
CA ARG A 296 -0.58 -0.04 -17.13
C ARG A 296 -0.39 0.80 -15.87
N THR A 297 -0.01 0.12 -14.80
CA THR A 297 0.25 0.69 -13.48
C THR A 297 1.67 0.37 -13.02
N ILE A 298 2.23 1.21 -12.16
CA ILE A 298 3.34 0.85 -11.28
C ILE A 298 2.74 0.32 -9.98
N GLU A 299 3.29 -0.76 -9.45
CA GLU A 299 2.76 -1.47 -8.30
C GLU A 299 3.74 -1.37 -7.13
N PHE A 300 3.26 -0.87 -5.99
CA PHE A 300 4.03 -0.63 -4.77
C PHE A 300 3.67 -1.71 -3.75
N GLN A 301 4.58 -2.65 -3.50
CA GLN A 301 4.30 -3.86 -2.70
C GLN A 301 4.77 -3.77 -1.24
N GLN A 302 5.73 -2.90 -0.92
CA GLN A 302 6.52 -2.93 0.32
C GLN A 302 5.79 -2.68 1.65
N HIS A 303 4.57 -2.15 1.65
CA HIS A 303 3.90 -1.77 2.89
C HIS A 303 3.33 -3.00 3.61
N GLU A 304 3.48 -3.05 4.94
CA GLU A 304 2.83 -4.06 5.77
C GLU A 304 1.31 -4.02 5.56
N GLY A 305 0.65 -5.17 5.55
CA GLY A 305 -0.80 -5.24 5.48
C GLY A 305 -1.43 -4.37 6.57
N SER A 306 -2.55 -3.73 6.25
CA SER A 306 -3.30 -2.90 7.19
C SER A 306 -4.76 -2.78 6.76
N VAL A 307 -5.64 -2.71 7.76
CA VAL A 307 -7.05 -2.28 7.60
C VAL A 307 -7.32 -0.99 8.37
N ASP A 308 -6.28 -0.30 8.83
CA ASP A 308 -6.41 1.04 9.41
C ASP A 308 -6.70 2.08 8.30
N PRO A 309 -7.81 2.84 8.39
CA PRO A 309 -8.21 3.76 7.34
C PRO A 309 -7.18 4.87 7.04
N ASP A 310 -6.44 5.34 8.05
CA ASP A 310 -5.48 6.43 7.90
C ASP A 310 -4.14 5.93 7.34
N VAL A 311 -3.67 4.75 7.77
CA VAL A 311 -2.51 4.06 7.19
C VAL A 311 -2.73 3.80 5.70
N VAL A 312 -3.85 3.16 5.32
CA VAL A 312 -4.13 2.81 3.92
C VAL A 312 -4.25 4.08 3.04
N ALA A 313 -4.95 5.11 3.54
CA ALA A 313 -5.10 6.36 2.80
C ALA A 313 -3.78 7.13 2.64
N ASN A 314 -2.93 7.18 3.67
CA ASN A 314 -1.63 7.86 3.58
C ASN A 314 -0.63 7.09 2.72
N TRP A 315 -0.73 5.77 2.66
CA TRP A 315 0.07 4.99 1.72
C TRP A 315 -0.34 5.24 0.27
N ALA A 316 -1.64 5.31 -0.02
CA ALA A 316 -2.14 5.72 -1.33
C ALA A 316 -1.67 7.14 -1.70
N ARG A 317 -1.66 8.10 -0.76
CA ARG A 317 -1.10 9.44 -0.97
C ARG A 317 0.39 9.39 -1.33
N PHE A 318 1.19 8.64 -0.56
CA PHE A 318 2.63 8.49 -0.82
C PHE A 318 2.89 7.93 -2.22
N CYS A 319 2.25 6.82 -2.58
CA CYS A 319 2.46 6.15 -3.86
C CYS A 319 2.05 7.02 -5.05
N VAL A 320 0.93 7.73 -4.97
CA VAL A 320 0.52 8.64 -6.05
C VAL A 320 1.42 9.88 -6.08
N GLY A 321 1.72 10.48 -4.93
CA GLY A 321 2.53 11.70 -4.84
C GLY A 321 3.98 11.52 -5.30
N VAL A 322 4.61 10.35 -5.06
CA VAL A 322 5.96 10.08 -5.58
C VAL A 322 5.98 9.84 -7.10
N VAL A 323 4.88 9.29 -7.66
CA VAL A 323 4.70 9.22 -9.13
C VAL A 323 4.46 10.61 -9.72
N GLU A 324 3.64 11.43 -9.08
CA GLU A 324 3.37 12.81 -9.47
C GLU A 324 4.62 13.69 -9.41
N PHE A 325 5.45 13.54 -8.39
CA PHE A 325 6.77 14.17 -8.32
C PHE A 325 7.65 13.75 -9.51
N ALA A 326 7.77 12.44 -9.78
CA ALA A 326 8.60 11.92 -10.86
C ALA A 326 8.12 12.33 -12.27
N ASP A 327 6.82 12.62 -12.43
CA ASP A 327 6.18 13.05 -13.67
C ASP A 327 6.25 14.57 -13.90
N THR A 328 6.48 15.35 -12.83
CA THR A 328 6.45 16.84 -12.84
C THR A 328 7.79 17.51 -12.47
N VAL A 329 8.80 16.74 -12.07
CA VAL A 329 10.17 17.22 -11.85
C VAL A 329 10.91 17.36 -13.19
N ALA A 330 11.65 18.45 -13.37
CA ALA A 330 12.49 18.59 -14.55
C ALA A 330 13.67 17.60 -14.49
N SER A 331 13.87 16.81 -15.56
CA SER A 331 14.93 15.80 -15.62
C SER A 331 16.34 16.39 -15.48
N GLU A 332 16.53 17.66 -15.83
CA GLU A 332 17.77 18.43 -15.63
C GLU A 332 18.08 18.68 -14.14
N GLU A 333 17.05 18.98 -13.34
CA GLU A 333 17.17 19.24 -11.90
C GLU A 333 17.31 17.93 -11.09
N LEU A 334 16.58 16.89 -11.49
CA LEU A 334 16.49 15.62 -10.76
C LEU A 334 17.86 14.95 -10.59
N GLY A 335 18.69 14.93 -11.64
CA GLY A 335 20.01 14.29 -11.59
C GLY A 335 20.95 14.93 -10.57
N GLY A 336 20.88 16.27 -10.41
CA GLY A 336 21.64 17.01 -9.41
C GLY A 336 21.13 16.72 -8.00
N LEU A 337 19.83 16.92 -7.76
CA LEU A 337 19.17 16.68 -6.46
C LEU A 337 19.45 15.26 -5.92
N LEU A 338 19.25 14.24 -6.75
CA LEU A 338 19.48 12.86 -6.34
C LEU A 338 20.98 12.55 -6.14
N GLY A 339 21.86 13.18 -6.93
CA GLY A 339 23.31 13.06 -6.81
C GLY A 339 23.87 13.65 -5.51
N GLU A 340 23.32 14.76 -5.02
CA GLU A 340 23.65 15.32 -3.71
C GLU A 340 23.14 14.42 -2.58
N ARG A 341 21.89 13.95 -2.68
CA ARG A 341 21.24 13.15 -1.63
C ARG A 341 21.83 11.76 -1.41
N ILE A 342 22.48 11.14 -2.40
CA ILE A 342 23.23 9.89 -2.15
C ILE A 342 24.57 10.11 -1.42
N MET A 343 25.05 11.34 -1.29
CA MET A 343 26.26 11.70 -0.53
C MET A 343 25.94 12.02 0.93
N GLU A 344 24.75 12.56 1.19
CA GLU A 344 24.22 12.81 2.53
C GLU A 344 23.67 11.53 3.17
N ARG A 345 23.94 11.31 4.46
CA ARG A 345 23.67 10.01 5.10
C ARG A 345 22.45 9.97 6.02
N GLU A 346 21.98 11.12 6.50
CA GLU A 346 20.99 11.20 7.58
C GLU A 346 19.97 12.32 7.35
N VAL A 347 19.13 12.16 6.32
CA VAL A 347 17.93 12.99 6.10
C VAL A 347 16.71 12.25 6.65
N ALA A 348 15.87 12.90 7.45
CA ALA A 348 14.68 12.29 8.03
C ALA A 348 13.55 12.14 7.00
N ILE A 349 12.68 11.13 7.14
CA ILE A 349 11.58 10.90 6.17
C ILE A 349 10.68 12.13 5.98
N GLY A 350 10.43 12.91 7.03
CA GLY A 350 9.64 14.15 6.91
C GLY A 350 10.29 15.22 6.03
N GLN A 351 11.63 15.30 6.00
CA GLN A 351 12.37 16.20 5.11
C GLN A 351 12.31 15.69 3.66
N VAL A 352 12.53 14.39 3.45
CA VAL A 352 12.36 13.74 2.13
C VAL A 352 10.95 14.00 1.58
N LEU A 353 9.91 13.85 2.40
CA LEU A 353 8.53 14.07 1.95
C LEU A 353 8.26 15.55 1.58
N ASN A 354 8.87 16.51 2.27
CA ASN A 354 8.80 17.93 1.86
C ASN A 354 9.50 18.17 0.52
N GLU A 355 10.68 17.56 0.30
CA GLU A 355 11.45 17.66 -0.96
C GLU A 355 10.72 17.03 -2.14
N LEU A 356 10.04 15.90 -1.90
CA LEU A 356 9.16 15.23 -2.86
C LEU A 356 7.78 15.91 -3.01
N ARG A 357 7.61 17.14 -2.48
CA ARG A 357 6.38 17.96 -2.58
C ARG A 357 5.14 17.32 -1.91
N MET A 358 5.34 16.48 -0.90
CA MET A 358 4.31 15.78 -0.10
C MET A 358 4.30 16.20 1.40
N PRO A 359 4.19 17.50 1.75
CA PRO A 359 4.25 17.99 3.13
C PRO A 359 3.07 17.53 3.99
N ASP A 360 1.93 17.19 3.38
CA ASP A 360 0.68 16.80 4.05
C ASP A 360 0.78 15.45 4.77
N ILE A 361 1.62 14.53 4.27
CA ILE A 361 1.90 13.22 4.90
C ILE A 361 3.22 13.19 5.69
N ALA A 362 4.02 14.26 5.66
CA ALA A 362 5.34 14.32 6.31
C ALA A 362 5.26 14.09 7.83
N GLY A 363 4.31 14.73 8.51
CA GLY A 363 4.09 14.57 9.95
C GLY A 363 3.61 13.17 10.34
N PHE A 364 2.77 12.54 9.51
CA PHE A 364 2.28 11.18 9.74
C PHE A 364 3.43 10.17 9.72
N TYR A 365 4.24 10.17 8.65
CA TYR A 365 5.34 9.21 8.51
C TYR A 365 6.49 9.47 9.48
N ALA A 366 6.77 10.73 9.85
CA ALA A 366 7.70 11.02 10.95
C ALA A 366 7.23 10.42 12.29
N GLY A 367 5.92 10.43 12.55
CA GLY A 367 5.32 9.76 13.71
C GLY A 367 5.49 8.24 13.68
N ILE A 368 5.25 7.59 12.52
CA ILE A 368 5.44 6.15 12.33
C ILE A 368 6.88 5.73 12.59
N VAL A 369 7.87 6.45 12.02
CA VAL A 369 9.30 6.14 12.24
C VAL A 369 9.64 6.21 13.72
N LYS A 370 9.25 7.31 14.40
CA LYS A 370 9.47 7.48 15.84
C LYS A 370 8.86 6.33 16.65
N GLN A 371 7.62 5.93 16.37
CA GLN A 371 6.97 4.81 17.04
C GLN A 371 7.77 3.51 16.90
N ARG A 372 8.20 3.18 15.67
CA ARG A 372 8.99 1.95 15.41
C ARG A 372 10.37 1.99 16.09
N GLU A 373 10.99 3.17 16.19
CA GLU A 373 12.23 3.34 16.96
C GLU A 373 12.03 3.09 18.45
N GLU A 374 10.96 3.63 19.05
CA GLU A 374 10.60 3.36 20.44
C GLU A 374 10.32 1.87 20.69
N GLU A 375 9.58 1.20 19.79
CA GLU A 375 9.33 -0.24 19.85
C GLU A 375 10.62 -1.07 19.75
N ARG A 376 11.57 -0.63 18.89
CA ARG A 376 12.91 -1.22 18.79
C ARG A 376 13.71 -1.05 20.08
N VAL A 377 13.65 0.11 20.73
CA VAL A 377 14.32 0.34 22.01
C VAL A 377 13.67 -0.49 23.13
N ARG A 378 12.33 -0.53 23.21
CA ARG A 378 11.58 -1.34 24.18
C ARG A 378 11.89 -2.83 24.06
N SER A 379 11.91 -3.38 22.85
CA SER A 379 12.21 -4.81 22.60
C SER A 379 13.65 -5.19 22.96
N LEU A 380 14.63 -4.32 22.69
CA LEU A 380 16.02 -4.53 23.10
C LEU A 380 16.22 -4.40 24.62
N GLY A 381 15.58 -3.42 25.26
CA GLY A 381 15.60 -3.26 26.73
C GLY A 381 14.97 -4.44 27.47
N GLY A 382 13.85 -4.96 26.96
CA GLY A 382 13.17 -6.13 27.52
C GLY A 382 13.98 -7.44 27.43
N MET A 383 14.87 -7.58 26.44
CA MET A 383 15.81 -8.71 26.38
C MET A 383 16.91 -8.63 27.45
N GLY A 384 17.32 -7.43 27.88
CA GLY A 384 18.30 -7.24 28.95
C GLY A 384 17.81 -7.68 30.33
N MET A 385 16.49 -7.71 30.56
CA MET A 385 15.88 -8.01 31.86
C MET A 385 15.49 -9.49 32.06
N ARG A 386 15.56 -10.33 31.02
CA ARG A 386 15.26 -11.78 31.08
C ARG A 386 16.48 -12.66 31.36
N ARG A 387 17.48 -12.15 32.08
CA ARG A 387 18.71 -12.88 32.45
C ARG A 387 19.15 -12.74 33.91
N VAL A 388 18.22 -12.47 34.84
CA VAL A 388 18.39 -12.76 36.27
C VAL A 388 17.05 -13.15 36.91
N VAL A 389 16.73 -14.45 36.92
CA VAL A 389 16.30 -15.26 38.08
C VAL A 389 16.71 -16.70 37.79
#